data_AF-A0A933DBA4-F1
#
_entry.id   AF-A0A933DBA4-F1
#
_cell.length_a   1.000
_cell.length_b   1.000
_cell.length_c   1.000
_cell.angle_alpha   90.00
_cell.angle_beta   90.00
_cell.angle_gamma   90.00
#
_symmetry.space_group_name_H-M   'P 1'
#
loop_
_entity.id
_entity.type
_entity.pdbx_description
1 polymer ?
#
loop_
_entity_poly.entity_id
_entity_poly.type
_entity_poly.pdbx_seq_one_letter_code
_entity_poly.pdbx_strand_id
1 'polypeptide(L)'
;MAKKGKLIVFEGIDGSGKATQGKLLLASLRKKGRKAEYIEFPRYHDSFHGKVVGRYLTGEFGRPEEINPYLVSLAYALDRLTAKDKLKRFLAQGKTVISNRYIPSNMVYQGARLGRSQRRAFLEWLSEMEYKVHGLPKEDLVIFLHLSPEIGQKLVDKRGERDLYETNLAYLKEVEKMYLALGRGKNWARIECLSKMGNLRTKDEIHRDIARVVGKEVN
;
A
#
# COMPACT_ATOMS: atom_id res chain seq x y z
N MET A 1 -12.31 -26.79 11.33
CA MET A 1 -12.73 -25.51 10.69
C MET A 1 -11.69 -25.14 9.64
N ALA A 2 -12.10 -24.64 8.46
CA ALA A 2 -11.15 -24.20 7.44
C ALA A 2 -10.29 -23.01 7.95
N LYS A 3 -8.99 -23.00 7.65
CA LYS A 3 -8.07 -21.91 8.05
C LYS A 3 -8.55 -20.59 7.43
N LYS A 4 -8.71 -19.54 8.25
CA LYS A 4 -9.06 -18.19 7.76
C LYS A 4 -8.00 -17.71 6.78
N GLY A 5 -8.44 -17.04 5.71
CA GLY A 5 -7.58 -16.46 4.70
C GLY A 5 -6.68 -15.36 5.28
N LYS A 6 -5.61 -15.05 4.54
CA LYS A 6 -4.59 -14.07 4.94
C LYS A 6 -4.71 -12.80 4.11
N LEU A 7 -4.59 -11.63 4.74
CA LEU A 7 -4.49 -10.33 4.06
C LEU A 7 -3.01 -9.93 3.94
N ILE A 8 -2.50 -9.95 2.72
CA ILE A 8 -1.12 -9.58 2.37
C ILE A 8 -1.15 -8.28 1.58
N VAL A 9 -0.49 -7.25 2.10
CA VAL A 9 -0.50 -5.91 1.50
C VAL A 9 0.87 -5.57 0.94
N PHE A 10 0.91 -5.06 -0.29
CA PHE A 10 2.10 -4.48 -0.90
C PHE A 10 2.10 -2.96 -0.72
N GLU A 11 3.18 -2.46 -0.12
CA GLU A 11 3.40 -1.06 0.19
C GLU A 11 4.73 -0.57 -0.39
N GLY A 12 4.84 0.74 -0.58
CA GLY A 12 6.02 1.40 -1.12
C GLY A 12 5.68 2.57 -2.03
N ILE A 13 6.69 3.37 -2.37
CA ILE A 13 6.54 4.50 -3.29
C ILE A 13 6.19 4.03 -4.70
N ASP A 14 5.76 4.94 -5.56
CA ASP A 14 5.50 4.64 -6.95
C ASP A 14 6.81 4.34 -7.71
N GLY A 15 6.68 3.57 -8.79
CA GLY A 15 7.83 2.98 -9.47
C GLY A 15 8.41 1.70 -8.82
N SER A 16 8.16 1.42 -7.53
CA SER A 16 8.72 0.26 -6.79
C SER A 16 8.26 -1.14 -7.28
N GLY A 17 7.22 -1.21 -8.10
CA GLY A 17 6.77 -2.48 -8.71
C GLY A 17 5.72 -3.26 -7.89
N LYS A 18 5.03 -2.62 -6.94
CA LYS A 18 3.95 -3.21 -6.11
C LYS A 18 2.94 -4.02 -6.93
N ALA A 19 2.31 -3.39 -7.93
CA ALA A 19 1.30 -4.03 -8.77
C ALA A 19 1.85 -5.26 -9.51
N THR A 20 3.08 -5.15 -10.05
CA THR A 20 3.77 -6.27 -10.72
C THR A 20 3.96 -7.44 -9.77
N GLN A 21 4.50 -7.18 -8.58
CA GLN A 21 4.79 -8.22 -7.60
C GLN A 21 3.52 -8.84 -7.01
N GLY A 22 2.48 -8.03 -6.76
CA GLY A 22 1.18 -8.52 -6.31
C GLY A 22 0.53 -9.46 -7.33
N LYS A 23 0.57 -9.11 -8.63
CA LYS A 23 0.06 -9.97 -9.71
C LYS A 23 0.88 -11.25 -9.89
N LEU A 24 2.21 -11.17 -9.77
CA LEU A 24 3.08 -12.36 -9.79
C LEU A 24 2.78 -13.30 -8.62
N LEU A 25 2.59 -12.76 -7.41
CA LEU A 25 2.20 -13.54 -6.24
C LEU A 25 0.84 -14.19 -6.42
N LEU A 26 -0.15 -13.46 -6.94
CA LEU A 26 -1.47 -14.00 -7.27
C LEU A 26 -1.37 -15.21 -8.19
N ALA A 27 -0.65 -15.06 -9.31
CA ALA A 27 -0.45 -16.13 -10.28
C ALA A 27 0.28 -17.34 -9.67
N SER A 28 1.34 -17.09 -8.89
CA SER A 28 2.12 -18.12 -8.20
C SER A 28 1.29 -18.92 -7.19
N LEU A 29 0.45 -18.26 -6.39
CA LEU A 29 -0.46 -18.93 -5.46
C LEU A 29 -1.50 -19.78 -6.19
N ARG A 30 -2.12 -19.24 -7.24
CA ARG A 30 -3.13 -19.96 -8.05
C ARG A 30 -2.53 -21.18 -8.76
N LYS A 31 -1.31 -21.06 -9.30
CA LYS A 31 -0.58 -22.18 -9.91
C LYS A 31 -0.32 -23.32 -8.92
N LYS A 32 -0.20 -23.00 -7.62
CA LYS A 32 -0.06 -23.98 -6.52
C LYS A 32 -1.40 -24.47 -5.97
N GLY A 33 -2.52 -24.23 -6.67
CA GLY A 33 -3.86 -24.65 -6.24
C GLY A 33 -4.45 -23.84 -5.08
N ARG A 34 -3.83 -22.73 -4.67
CA ARG A 34 -4.31 -21.90 -3.56
C ARG A 34 -5.32 -20.87 -4.06
N LYS A 35 -6.41 -20.70 -3.31
CA LYS A 35 -7.40 -19.65 -3.59
C LYS A 35 -6.84 -18.29 -3.18
N ALA A 36 -6.72 -17.39 -4.15
CA ALA A 36 -6.23 -16.04 -3.91
C ALA A 36 -7.00 -15.01 -4.74
N GLU A 37 -7.18 -13.83 -4.17
CA GLU A 37 -7.86 -12.67 -4.75
C GLU A 37 -6.93 -11.47 -4.74
N TYR A 38 -7.15 -10.54 -5.68
CA TYR A 38 -6.39 -9.30 -5.76
C TYR A 38 -7.32 -8.10 -5.66
N ILE A 39 -6.87 -7.07 -4.95
CA ILE A 39 -7.55 -5.78 -4.83
C ILE A 39 -6.50 -4.67 -4.85
N GLU A 40 -6.89 -3.50 -5.33
CA GLU A 40 -6.04 -2.33 -5.40
C GLU A 40 -6.77 -1.14 -4.81
N PHE A 41 -6.04 -0.31 -4.07
CA PHE A 41 -6.55 0.95 -3.53
C PHE A 41 -5.66 2.11 -3.99
N PRO A 42 -6.25 3.27 -4.33
CA PRO A 42 -7.68 3.54 -4.43
C PRO A 42 -8.37 2.80 -5.58
N ARG A 43 -9.66 2.52 -5.42
CA ARG A 43 -10.49 1.90 -6.47
C ARG A 43 -11.06 2.95 -7.41
N TYR A 44 -10.19 3.57 -8.20
CA TYR A 44 -10.50 4.72 -9.06
C TYR A 44 -11.70 4.53 -9.99
N HIS A 45 -11.98 3.30 -10.42
CA HIS A 45 -13.07 3.02 -11.36
C HIS A 45 -14.29 2.36 -10.70
N ASP A 46 -14.09 1.71 -9.54
CA ASP A 46 -15.10 0.83 -8.92
C ASP A 46 -15.79 1.44 -7.69
N SER A 47 -15.41 2.65 -7.27
CA SER A 47 -15.86 3.26 -6.03
C SER A 47 -16.06 4.77 -6.20
N PHE A 48 -17.16 5.31 -5.67
CA PHE A 48 -17.40 6.75 -5.63
C PHE A 48 -16.24 7.47 -4.92
N HIS A 49 -15.84 6.98 -3.75
CA HIS A 49 -14.73 7.57 -2.99
C HIS A 49 -13.38 7.37 -3.67
N GLY A 50 -13.18 6.24 -4.36
CA GLY A 50 -12.00 6.03 -5.20
C GLY A 50 -11.89 7.06 -6.33
N LYS A 51 -13.01 7.38 -7.00
CA LYS A 51 -13.08 8.47 -7.99
C LYS A 51 -12.77 9.83 -7.39
N VAL A 52 -13.28 10.12 -6.19
CA VAL A 52 -12.97 11.37 -5.45
C VAL A 52 -11.47 11.47 -5.16
N VAL A 53 -10.83 10.37 -4.75
CA VAL A 53 -9.37 10.36 -4.58
C VAL A 53 -8.65 10.63 -5.89
N GLY A 54 -9.10 10.06 -7.02
CA GLY A 54 -8.53 10.34 -8.34
C GLY A 54 -8.57 11.83 -8.68
N ARG A 55 -9.73 12.47 -8.52
CA ARG A 55 -9.95 13.92 -8.72
C ARG A 55 -9.06 14.78 -7.82
N TYR A 56 -8.88 14.35 -6.56
CA TYR A 56 -7.96 14.98 -5.62
C TYR A 56 -6.50 14.91 -6.12
N LEU A 57 -6.05 13.74 -6.58
CA LEU A 57 -4.68 13.55 -7.06
C LEU A 57 -4.37 14.30 -8.37
N THR A 58 -5.39 14.68 -9.13
CA THR A 58 -5.29 15.56 -10.30
C THR A 58 -5.40 17.05 -9.96
N GLY A 59 -5.56 17.40 -8.67
CA GLY A 59 -5.55 18.80 -8.20
C GLY A 59 -6.89 19.53 -8.29
N GLU A 60 -7.99 18.80 -8.53
CA GLU A 60 -9.31 19.41 -8.71
C GLU A 60 -9.80 20.15 -7.46
N PHE A 61 -9.32 19.76 -6.28
CA PHE A 61 -9.71 20.37 -4.99
C PHE A 61 -8.65 21.33 -4.43
N GLY A 62 -7.66 21.72 -5.24
CA GLY A 62 -6.51 22.51 -4.82
C GLY A 62 -5.22 21.70 -4.73
N ARG A 63 -4.13 22.35 -4.33
CA ARG A 63 -2.82 21.68 -4.20
C ARG A 63 -2.81 20.79 -2.96
N PRO A 64 -2.10 19.65 -2.95
CA PRO A 64 -2.02 18.77 -1.80
C PRO A 64 -1.63 19.54 -0.54
N GLU A 65 -0.69 20.47 -0.59
CA GLU A 65 -0.22 21.25 0.56
C GLU A 65 -1.31 22.13 1.21
N GLU A 66 -2.35 22.49 0.47
CA GLU A 66 -3.43 23.38 0.92
C GLU A 66 -4.56 22.61 1.64
N ILE A 67 -4.60 21.28 1.47
CA ILE A 67 -5.74 20.47 1.92
C ILE A 67 -5.37 19.70 3.18
N ASN A 68 -6.12 19.86 4.27
CA ASN A 68 -5.85 19.19 5.54
C ASN A 68 -5.71 17.65 5.35
N PRO A 69 -4.60 17.02 5.79
CA PRO A 69 -4.38 15.57 5.67
C PRO A 69 -5.50 14.70 6.26
N TYR A 70 -6.16 15.16 7.34
CA TYR A 70 -7.31 14.45 7.92
C TYR A 70 -8.48 14.37 6.94
N LEU A 71 -8.77 15.43 6.19
CA LEU A 71 -9.89 15.45 5.22
C LEU A 71 -9.62 14.50 4.06
N VAL A 72 -8.40 14.54 3.51
CA VAL A 72 -7.97 13.65 2.42
C VAL A 72 -8.02 12.18 2.87
N SER A 73 -7.58 11.90 4.11
CA SER A 73 -7.63 10.55 4.68
C SER A 73 -9.04 9.95 4.72
N LEU A 74 -10.08 10.76 4.89
CA LEU A 74 -11.47 10.27 4.90
C LEU A 74 -11.86 9.68 3.54
N ALA A 75 -11.46 10.30 2.42
CA ALA A 75 -11.77 9.79 1.09
C ALA A 75 -11.13 8.41 0.86
N TYR A 76 -9.86 8.24 1.22
CA TYR A 76 -9.17 6.94 1.16
C TYR A 76 -9.83 5.89 2.07
N ALA A 77 -10.23 6.29 3.29
CA ALA A 77 -10.83 5.38 4.25
C ALA A 77 -12.25 4.94 3.85
N LEU A 78 -13.05 5.84 3.29
CA LEU A 78 -14.39 5.53 2.77
C LEU A 78 -14.32 4.65 1.53
N ASP A 79 -13.30 4.82 0.69
CA ASP A 79 -13.04 3.87 -0.40
C ASP A 79 -12.76 2.46 0.15
N ARG A 80 -11.88 2.30 1.14
CA ARG A 80 -11.65 0.99 1.75
C ARG A 80 -12.88 0.44 2.47
N LEU A 81 -13.63 1.29 3.17
CA LEU A 81 -14.84 0.90 3.91
C LEU A 81 -15.86 0.22 2.99
N THR A 82 -16.09 0.77 1.80
CA THR A 82 -17.05 0.20 0.83
C THR A 82 -16.55 -1.11 0.19
N ALA A 83 -15.30 -1.52 0.42
CA ALA A 83 -14.77 -2.85 0.07
C ALA A 83 -14.78 -3.85 1.24
N LYS A 84 -15.10 -3.41 2.47
CA LYS A 84 -14.95 -4.20 3.72
C LYS A 84 -15.61 -5.57 3.66
N ASP A 85 -16.87 -5.64 3.25
CA ASP A 85 -17.63 -6.89 3.32
C ASP A 85 -17.14 -7.90 2.27
N LYS A 86 -16.70 -7.42 1.11
CA LYS A 86 -16.01 -8.22 0.09
C LYS A 86 -14.70 -8.81 0.65
N LEU A 87 -13.89 -8.00 1.33
CA LEU A 87 -12.65 -8.44 1.97
C LEU A 87 -12.93 -9.49 3.05
N LYS A 88 -13.85 -9.20 3.97
CA LYS A 88 -14.23 -10.13 5.05
C LYS A 88 -14.73 -11.47 4.51
N ARG A 89 -15.56 -11.45 3.46
CA ARG A 89 -16.05 -12.66 2.80
C ARG A 89 -14.92 -13.49 2.20
N PHE A 90 -13.98 -12.87 1.48
CA PHE A 90 -12.84 -13.60 0.92
C PHE A 90 -11.97 -14.25 2.00
N LEU A 91 -11.67 -13.51 3.06
CA LEU A 91 -10.90 -14.04 4.19
C LEU A 91 -11.65 -15.16 4.92
N ALA A 92 -12.97 -15.03 5.12
CA ALA A 92 -13.79 -16.09 5.72
C ALA A 92 -13.83 -17.37 4.87
N GLN A 93 -13.73 -17.25 3.55
CA GLN A 93 -13.66 -18.38 2.61
C GLN A 93 -12.26 -19.03 2.53
N GLY A 94 -11.31 -18.63 3.39
CA GLY A 94 -9.95 -19.15 3.38
C GLY A 94 -9.09 -18.64 2.21
N LYS A 95 -9.53 -17.59 1.51
CA LYS A 95 -8.78 -17.03 0.37
C LYS A 95 -7.70 -16.07 0.86
N THR A 96 -6.49 -16.19 0.31
CA THR A 96 -5.46 -15.15 0.49
C THR A 96 -5.87 -13.92 -0.31
N VAL A 97 -6.00 -12.77 0.34
CA VAL A 97 -6.24 -11.48 -0.32
C VAL A 97 -4.92 -10.75 -0.46
N ILE A 98 -4.56 -10.43 -1.70
CA ILE A 98 -3.40 -9.60 -2.03
C ILE A 98 -3.89 -8.19 -2.32
N SER A 99 -3.42 -7.22 -1.55
CA SER A 99 -3.77 -5.81 -1.75
C SER A 99 -2.57 -5.04 -2.29
N ASN A 100 -2.73 -4.29 -3.38
CA ASN A 100 -1.79 -3.23 -3.76
C ASN A 100 -2.25 -1.94 -3.07
N ARG A 101 -1.44 -1.49 -2.10
CA ARG A 101 -1.76 -0.47 -1.09
C ARG A 101 -2.91 -0.87 -0.17
N TYR A 102 -2.90 -0.34 1.05
CA TYR A 102 -4.03 -0.44 1.99
C TYR A 102 -3.99 0.72 3.00
N ILE A 103 -4.35 0.47 4.27
CA ILE A 103 -4.33 1.47 5.34
C ILE A 103 -2.92 2.07 5.55
N PRO A 104 -1.80 1.30 5.49
CA PRO A 104 -0.47 1.87 5.69
C PRO A 104 -0.11 2.97 4.67
N SER A 105 -0.56 2.86 3.41
CA SER A 105 -0.42 3.97 2.44
C SER A 105 -1.04 5.28 2.94
N ASN A 106 -2.22 5.23 3.57
CA ASN A 106 -2.87 6.44 4.12
C ASN A 106 -2.06 7.01 5.29
N MET A 107 -1.63 6.15 6.22
CA MET A 107 -0.78 6.51 7.36
C MET A 107 0.52 7.18 6.92
N VAL A 108 1.18 6.61 5.92
CA VAL A 108 2.49 7.05 5.45
C VAL A 108 2.39 8.36 4.68
N TYR A 109 1.55 8.41 3.65
CA TYR A 109 1.49 9.59 2.78
C TYR A 109 0.93 10.79 3.52
N GLN A 110 -0.18 10.63 4.24
CA GLN A 110 -0.77 11.76 4.96
C GLN A 110 0.04 12.14 6.21
N GLY A 111 0.64 11.17 6.89
CA GLY A 111 1.56 11.44 8.01
C GLY A 111 2.84 12.17 7.58
N ALA A 112 3.36 11.90 6.37
CA ALA A 112 4.54 12.60 5.84
C ALA A 112 4.29 14.10 5.63
N ARG A 113 3.03 14.49 5.39
CA ARG A 113 2.60 15.90 5.22
C ARG A 113 2.51 16.66 6.55
N LEU A 114 2.51 15.95 7.68
CA LEU A 114 2.37 16.53 9.01
C LEU A 114 3.73 16.77 9.67
N GLY A 115 3.78 17.82 10.50
CA GLY A 115 4.90 18.06 11.41
C GLY A 115 5.07 16.92 12.41
N ARG A 116 6.31 16.67 12.84
CA ARG A 116 6.66 15.51 13.69
C ARG A 116 5.80 15.38 14.95
N SER A 117 5.46 16.51 15.59
CA SER A 117 4.63 16.54 16.81
C SER A 117 3.19 16.10 16.57
N GLN A 118 2.65 16.27 15.35
CA GLN A 118 1.27 15.95 15.01
C GLN A 118 1.11 14.50 14.51
N ARG A 119 2.19 13.88 14.01
CA ARG A 119 2.16 12.56 13.37
C ARG A 119 1.57 11.48 14.29
N ARG A 120 1.95 11.48 15.57
CA ARG A 120 1.45 10.46 16.51
C ARG A 120 -0.06 10.50 16.65
N ALA A 121 -0.63 11.67 16.95
CA ALA A 121 -2.06 11.86 17.11
C ALA A 121 -2.83 11.50 15.82
N PHE A 122 -2.29 11.88 14.67
CA PHE A 122 -2.87 11.53 13.38
C PHE A 122 -2.89 10.02 13.13
N LEU A 123 -1.79 9.31 13.39
CA LEU A 123 -1.71 7.86 13.20
C LEU A 123 -2.64 7.11 14.15
N GLU A 124 -2.76 7.57 15.40
CA GLU A 124 -3.69 7.01 16.39
C GLU A 124 -5.15 7.20 15.94
N TRP A 125 -5.51 8.42 15.51
CA TRP A 125 -6.84 8.73 14.96
C TRP A 125 -7.16 7.86 13.74
N LEU A 126 -6.24 7.77 12.77
CA LEU A 126 -6.46 7.02 11.54
C LEU A 126 -6.62 5.52 11.81
N SER A 127 -5.79 4.98 12.71
CA SER A 127 -5.85 3.58 13.14
C SER A 127 -7.17 3.26 13.84
N GLU A 128 -7.61 4.12 14.76
CA GLU A 128 -8.90 3.98 15.45
C GLU A 128 -10.06 3.97 14.44
N MET A 129 -10.07 4.96 13.55
CA MET A 129 -11.13 5.12 12.56
C MET A 129 -11.19 3.95 11.57
N GLU A 130 -10.07 3.55 10.96
CA GLU A 130 -10.10 2.52 9.92
C GLU A 130 -10.20 1.08 10.47
N TYR A 131 -9.47 0.75 11.55
CA TYR A 131 -9.48 -0.62 12.06
C TYR A 131 -10.63 -0.89 13.03
N LYS A 132 -10.97 0.06 13.92
CA LYS A 132 -11.97 -0.19 14.97
C LYS A 132 -13.36 0.33 14.58
N VAL A 133 -13.48 1.61 14.22
CA VAL A 133 -14.78 2.20 13.88
C VAL A 133 -15.31 1.63 12.57
N HIS A 134 -14.51 1.65 11.51
CA HIS A 134 -14.89 1.07 10.21
C HIS A 134 -14.86 -0.47 10.25
N GLY A 135 -14.04 -1.06 11.11
CA GLY A 135 -13.95 -2.50 11.29
C GLY A 135 -13.26 -3.21 10.12
N LEU A 136 -12.29 -2.56 9.46
CA LEU A 136 -11.51 -3.17 8.38
C LEU A 136 -10.58 -4.27 8.92
N PRO A 137 -10.38 -5.36 8.17
CA PRO A 137 -9.46 -6.43 8.57
C PRO A 137 -8.03 -5.90 8.66
N LYS A 138 -7.36 -6.19 9.78
CA LYS A 138 -5.93 -5.91 9.93
C LYS A 138 -5.10 -6.83 9.03
N GLU A 139 -3.99 -6.30 8.53
CA GLU A 139 -3.07 -6.98 7.63
C GLU A 139 -2.30 -8.08 8.38
N ASP A 140 -2.29 -9.29 7.83
CA ASP A 140 -1.44 -10.37 8.35
C ASP A 140 0.03 -10.12 8.01
N LEU A 141 0.29 -9.57 6.81
CA LEU A 141 1.64 -9.26 6.33
C LEU A 141 1.62 -7.99 5.48
N VAL A 142 2.56 -7.09 5.77
CA VAL A 142 2.85 -5.91 4.94
C VAL A 142 4.21 -6.08 4.27
N ILE A 143 4.22 -6.19 2.96
CA ILE A 143 5.43 -6.28 2.14
C ILE A 143 5.77 -4.88 1.66
N PHE A 144 6.81 -4.29 2.24
CA PHE A 144 7.32 -3.00 1.83
C PHE A 144 8.41 -3.19 0.77
N LEU A 145 8.11 -2.80 -0.48
CA LEU A 145 9.08 -2.74 -1.56
C LEU A 145 9.86 -1.42 -1.45
N HIS A 146 11.06 -1.50 -0.88
CA HIS A 146 11.89 -0.35 -0.62
C HIS A 146 12.69 0.02 -1.87
N LEU A 147 12.46 1.25 -2.35
CA LEU A 147 13.15 1.88 -3.46
C LEU A 147 13.37 3.36 -3.08
N SER A 148 14.53 3.91 -3.39
CA SER A 148 14.79 5.33 -3.12
C SER A 148 13.90 6.23 -3.98
N PRO A 149 13.42 7.37 -3.46
CA PRO A 149 12.60 8.33 -4.19
C PRO A 149 13.18 8.75 -5.54
N GLU A 150 14.49 8.97 -5.62
CA GLU A 150 15.18 9.40 -6.85
C GLU A 150 15.06 8.37 -7.98
N ILE A 151 15.15 7.08 -7.64
CA ILE A 151 15.03 6.01 -8.63
C ILE A 151 13.56 5.76 -8.95
N GLY A 152 12.69 5.78 -7.94
CA GLY A 152 11.24 5.68 -8.12
C GLY A 152 10.72 6.70 -9.13
N GLN A 153 11.09 7.97 -8.95
CA GLN A 153 10.69 9.05 -9.85
C GLN A 153 11.16 8.82 -11.29
N LYS A 154 12.43 8.45 -11.50
CA LYS A 154 12.95 8.10 -12.84
C LYS A 154 12.20 6.95 -13.52
N LEU A 155 11.69 5.99 -12.73
CA LEU A 155 10.92 4.85 -13.26
C LEU A 155 9.46 5.21 -13.58
N VAL A 156 8.89 6.17 -12.85
CA VAL A 156 7.56 6.74 -13.13
C VAL A 156 7.63 7.62 -14.37
N ASP A 157 8.68 8.43 -14.53
CA ASP A 157 8.87 9.32 -15.68
C ASP A 157 8.87 8.60 -17.02
N LYS A 158 9.46 7.40 -17.06
CA LYS A 158 9.46 6.55 -18.25
C LYS A 158 8.06 6.05 -18.66
N ARG A 159 7.07 6.13 -17.77
CA ARG A 159 5.68 5.73 -18.03
C ARG A 159 4.80 6.90 -18.49
N GLY A 160 5.25 8.14 -18.30
CA GLY A 160 4.56 9.34 -18.78
C GLY A 160 3.35 9.79 -17.96
N GLU A 161 3.04 9.13 -16.84
CA GLU A 161 1.94 9.49 -15.94
C GLU A 161 2.54 9.94 -14.61
N ARG A 162 2.20 11.16 -14.15
CA ARG A 162 2.54 11.65 -12.81
C ARG A 162 1.30 12.15 -12.11
N ASP A 163 1.13 11.75 -10.85
CA ASP A 163 0.23 12.46 -9.94
C ASP A 163 0.95 13.60 -9.18
N LEU A 164 0.20 14.42 -8.46
CA LEU A 164 0.75 15.58 -7.74
C LEU A 164 1.80 15.19 -6.68
N TYR A 165 1.65 14.03 -6.03
CA TYR A 165 2.62 13.56 -5.05
C TYR A 165 3.93 13.12 -5.68
N GLU A 166 3.89 12.59 -6.90
CA GLU A 166 5.06 12.07 -7.62
C GLU A 166 6.00 13.18 -8.15
N THR A 167 5.55 14.44 -8.11
CA THR A 167 6.36 15.60 -8.57
C THR A 167 7.29 16.18 -7.50
N ASN A 168 7.05 15.90 -6.21
CA ASN A 168 7.76 16.53 -5.10
C ASN A 168 8.75 15.56 -4.44
N LEU A 169 10.02 15.60 -4.86
CA LEU A 169 11.07 14.71 -4.34
C LEU A 169 11.30 14.87 -2.82
N ALA A 170 11.23 16.09 -2.30
CA ALA A 170 11.41 16.34 -0.86
C ALA A 170 10.30 15.67 -0.05
N TYR A 171 9.06 15.76 -0.53
CA TYR A 171 7.93 15.05 0.05
C TYR A 171 8.10 13.53 -0.02
N LEU A 172 8.52 12.98 -1.17
CA LEU A 172 8.75 11.54 -1.31
C LEU A 172 9.85 11.01 -0.37
N LYS A 173 10.85 11.83 -0.02
CA LYS A 173 11.84 11.50 1.03
C LYS A 173 11.21 11.43 2.42
N GLU A 174 10.24 12.28 2.73
CA GLU A 174 9.48 12.17 3.99
C GLU A 174 8.56 10.93 3.99
N VAL A 175 7.97 10.59 2.85
CA VAL A 175 7.21 9.35 2.66
C VAL A 175 8.08 8.12 2.88
N GLU A 176 9.29 8.08 2.33
CA GLU A 176 10.27 7.01 2.56
C GLU A 176 10.61 6.89 4.05
N LYS A 177 10.93 8.00 4.72
CA LYS A 177 11.19 8.01 6.17
C LYS A 177 10.01 7.46 6.98
N MET A 178 8.78 7.80 6.61
CA MET A 178 7.57 7.27 7.23
C MET A 178 7.43 5.76 7.03
N TYR A 179 7.66 5.25 5.80
CA TYR A 179 7.70 3.81 5.56
C TYR A 179 8.79 3.10 6.37
N LEU A 180 9.99 3.66 6.45
CA LEU A 180 11.11 3.11 7.22
C LEU A 180 10.81 3.07 8.72
N ALA A 181 10.05 4.04 9.23
CA ALA A 181 9.63 4.08 10.63
C ALA A 181 8.53 3.04 10.92
N LEU A 182 7.47 2.99 10.11
CA LEU A 182 6.35 2.05 10.29
C LEU A 182 6.75 0.60 9.95
N GLY A 183 7.68 0.42 9.01
CA GLY A 183 8.20 -0.86 8.54
C GLY A 183 9.03 -1.66 9.55
N ARG A 184 9.11 -1.19 10.80
CA ARG A 184 9.71 -1.91 11.94
C ARG A 184 8.69 -2.78 12.69
N GLY A 185 7.42 -2.74 12.30
CA GLY A 185 6.37 -3.56 12.90
C GLY A 185 6.60 -5.07 12.68
N LYS A 186 6.14 -5.91 13.61
CA LYS A 186 6.35 -7.37 13.58
C LYS A 186 5.78 -8.05 12.33
N ASN A 187 4.72 -7.51 11.74
CA ASN A 187 4.08 -8.03 10.53
C ASN A 187 4.60 -7.36 9.23
N TRP A 188 5.70 -6.61 9.29
CA TRP A 188 6.29 -5.98 8.12
C TRP A 188 7.50 -6.78 7.60
N ALA A 189 7.57 -6.93 6.29
CA ALA A 189 8.71 -7.47 5.58
C ALA A 189 9.19 -6.46 4.55
N ARG A 190 10.38 -5.90 4.80
CA ARG A 190 11.04 -5.00 3.86
C ARG A 190 11.82 -5.82 2.83
N ILE A 191 11.58 -5.54 1.54
CA ILE A 191 12.29 -6.13 0.41
C ILE A 191 12.99 -5.00 -0.33
N GLU A 192 14.32 -5.03 -0.36
CA GLU A 192 15.11 -4.07 -1.14
C GLU A 192 14.91 -4.33 -2.63
N CYS A 193 14.52 -3.28 -3.37
CA CYS A 193 14.46 -3.31 -4.83
C CYS A 193 15.81 -3.06 -5.49
N LEU A 194 16.81 -2.61 -4.73
CA LEU A 194 18.18 -2.40 -5.19
C LEU A 194 19.11 -3.49 -4.67
N SER A 195 20.12 -3.85 -5.46
CA SER A 195 21.21 -4.69 -5.01
C SER A 195 22.15 -3.90 -4.08
N LYS A 196 23.07 -4.59 -3.40
CA LYS A 196 24.10 -3.93 -2.59
C LYS A 196 24.99 -2.97 -3.40
N MET A 197 25.07 -3.16 -4.72
CA MET A 197 25.81 -2.30 -5.64
C MET A 197 24.95 -1.14 -6.20
N GLY A 198 23.70 -0.98 -5.74
CA GLY A 198 22.81 0.09 -6.18
C GLY A 198 22.06 -0.17 -7.48
N ASN A 199 22.22 -1.35 -8.10
CA ASN A 199 21.52 -1.69 -9.34
C ASN A 199 20.08 -2.15 -9.05
N LEU A 200 19.13 -1.81 -9.93
CA LEU A 200 17.77 -2.35 -9.87
C LEU A 200 17.81 -3.88 -9.96
N ARG A 201 17.21 -4.53 -8.97
CA ARG A 201 17.02 -5.97 -8.98
C ARG A 201 15.96 -6.34 -10.01
N THR A 202 16.12 -7.53 -10.58
CA THR A 202 15.15 -8.09 -11.52
C THR A 202 13.82 -8.41 -10.84
N LYS A 203 12.75 -8.48 -11.64
CA LYS A 203 11.42 -8.85 -11.16
C LYS A 203 11.42 -10.21 -10.46
N ASP A 204 12.18 -11.17 -10.99
CA ASP A 204 12.24 -12.53 -10.46
C ASP A 204 13.02 -12.62 -9.15
N GLU A 205 14.11 -11.87 -9.02
CA GLU A 205 14.86 -11.79 -7.75
C GLU A 205 13.99 -11.26 -6.61
N ILE A 206 13.28 -10.16 -6.86
CA ILE A 206 12.34 -9.57 -5.89
C ILE A 206 11.21 -10.57 -5.59
N HIS A 207 10.67 -11.23 -6.63
CA HIS A 207 9.59 -12.21 -6.46
C HIS A 207 10.00 -13.42 -5.62
N ARG A 208 11.24 -13.92 -5.78
CA ARG A 208 11.77 -15.02 -4.97
C ARG A 208 11.80 -14.68 -3.47
N ASP A 209 12.22 -13.48 -3.12
CA ASP A 209 12.24 -13.04 -1.71
C ASP A 209 10.82 -12.88 -1.15
N ILE A 210 9.91 -12.30 -1.93
CA ILE A 210 8.49 -12.21 -1.58
C ILE A 210 7.89 -13.59 -1.34
N ALA A 211 8.12 -14.54 -2.26
CA ALA A 211 7.59 -15.89 -2.13
C ALA A 211 8.12 -16.60 -0.88
N ARG A 212 9.39 -16.35 -0.51
CA ARG A 212 9.99 -16.88 0.73
C ARG A 212 9.30 -16.31 1.98
N VAL A 213 9.05 -15.00 2.01
CA VAL A 213 8.36 -14.35 3.13
C VAL A 213 6.92 -14.84 3.23
N VAL A 214 6.18 -14.81 2.13
CA VAL A 214 4.77 -15.22 2.09
C VAL A 214 4.60 -16.69 2.44
N GLY A 215 5.52 -17.55 2.00
CA GLY A 215 5.50 -18.98 2.32
C GLY A 215 5.48 -19.28 3.82
N LYS A 216 6.07 -18.42 4.66
CA LYS A 216 6.04 -18.56 6.13
C LYS A 216 4.66 -18.24 6.72
N GLU A 217 3.86 -17.41 6.04
CA GLU A 217 2.55 -16.94 6.52
C GLU A 217 1.37 -17.78 6.02
N VAL A 218 1.49 -18.34 4.81
CA VAL A 218 0.39 -19.07 4.15
C VAL A 218 0.48 -20.59 4.28
N ASN A 219 1.62 -21.13 4.69
CA ASN A 219 1.75 -22.56 5.01
C ASN A 219 1.08 -22.88 6.35
#